data_AF-A0A1Y1YV36-F1
#
_entry.id   AF-A0A1Y1YV36-F1
#
_cell.length_a   1.000
_cell.length_b   1.000
_cell.length_c   1.000
_cell.angle_alpha   90.00
_cell.angle_beta   90.00
_cell.angle_gamma   90.00
#
_symmetry.space_group_name_H-M   'P 1'
#
loop_
_entity.id
_entity.type
_entity.pdbx_description
1 polymer ?
#
loop_
_entity_poly.entity_id
_entity_poly.type
_entity_poly.pdbx_seq_one_letter_code
_entity_poly.pdbx_strand_id
1 'polypeptide(L)'
;ITTRLEAQYQELLTATGCADLECLRSLTEEELIHGQHAALQSAYGRHYGYGDFWFGPTIDGDIIRDLPSNEFKKGYFSKVPFLTNRASYEGFSYTPPMLNSISASSDADLIADLKILYPTFTSSPSFLTRLLSLYPPSSYATLFYRRSAIFSDVVVNCPTYHLVSRMGDHMPAWKFVFRTGTQTHGADWRFLWDADFGVVEGDNKTVASMLKDYYIAFTTALDPNALLDAHTGKPEWPSYVPAPRVEGQVVGNQSFDILEFTDGGIEVVRDPDVSDVCDFWASQNWIARN
;
A
#
# COMPACT_ATOMS: atom_id res chain seq x y z
N ILE A 1 -29.25 5.31 -4.28
CA ILE A 1 -27.80 5.57 -4.08
C ILE A 1 -27.11 5.03 -5.31
N THR A 2 -26.56 5.91 -6.14
CA THR A 2 -25.76 5.52 -7.31
C THR A 2 -24.43 4.97 -6.80
N THR A 3 -24.00 3.80 -7.27
CA THR A 3 -22.71 3.21 -6.88
C THR A 3 -21.55 4.04 -7.47
N ARG A 4 -20.32 3.92 -6.91
CA ARG A 4 -19.13 4.60 -7.47
C ARG A 4 -18.92 4.28 -8.95
N LEU A 5 -19.15 3.02 -9.33
CA LEU A 5 -19.02 2.54 -10.71
C LEU A 5 -20.06 3.19 -11.63
N GLU A 6 -21.31 3.28 -11.18
CA GLU A 6 -22.34 3.94 -11.97
C GLU A 6 -22.01 5.43 -12.14
N ALA A 7 -21.50 6.10 -11.10
CA ALA A 7 -21.04 7.49 -11.23
C ALA A 7 -19.88 7.62 -12.24
N GLN A 8 -18.89 6.73 -12.22
CA GLN A 8 -17.81 6.70 -13.21
C GLN A 8 -18.33 6.55 -14.64
N TYR A 9 -19.26 5.61 -14.84
CA TYR A 9 -19.87 5.34 -16.14
C TYR A 9 -20.64 6.56 -16.65
N GLN A 10 -21.46 7.18 -15.80
CA GLN A 10 -22.24 8.37 -16.16
C GLN A 10 -21.35 9.61 -16.44
N GLU A 11 -20.27 9.81 -15.69
CA GLU A 11 -19.30 10.87 -15.99
C GLU A 11 -18.65 10.66 -17.37
N LEU A 12 -18.31 9.42 -17.73
CA LEU A 12 -17.73 9.10 -19.04
C LEU A 12 -18.74 9.29 -20.18
N LEU A 13 -19.99 8.82 -20.01
CA LEU A 13 -21.06 9.05 -20.98
C LEU A 13 -21.29 10.55 -21.22
N THR A 14 -21.37 11.32 -20.13
CA THR A 14 -21.55 12.78 -20.20
C THR A 14 -20.38 13.46 -20.91
N ALA A 15 -19.14 13.09 -20.56
CA ALA A 15 -17.94 13.70 -21.13
C ALA A 15 -17.73 13.37 -22.62
N THR A 16 -18.24 12.24 -23.09
CA THR A 16 -18.17 11.80 -24.50
C THR A 16 -19.40 12.17 -25.31
N GLY A 17 -20.49 12.62 -24.67
CA GLY A 17 -21.78 12.81 -25.32
C GLY A 17 -22.47 11.49 -25.72
N CYS A 18 -21.99 10.36 -25.21
CA CYS A 18 -22.57 9.05 -25.50
C CYS A 18 -23.79 8.76 -24.63
N ALA A 19 -24.74 8.01 -25.20
CA ALA A 19 -25.92 7.55 -24.49
C ALA A 19 -25.68 6.23 -23.73
N ASP A 20 -24.77 5.38 -24.23
CA ASP A 20 -24.54 4.05 -23.71
C ASP A 20 -23.16 3.48 -24.12
N LEU A 21 -22.92 2.22 -23.76
CA LEU A 21 -21.70 1.47 -24.03
C LEU A 21 -21.51 1.15 -25.52
N GLU A 22 -22.57 1.04 -26.31
CA GLU A 22 -22.45 0.81 -27.75
C GLU A 22 -21.85 2.05 -28.41
N CYS A 23 -22.34 3.24 -28.04
CA CYS A 23 -21.74 4.50 -28.44
C CYS A 23 -20.26 4.61 -28.00
N LEU A 24 -19.95 4.30 -26.74
CA LEU A 24 -18.55 4.36 -26.27
C LEU A 24 -17.61 3.46 -27.08
N ARG A 25 -18.09 2.31 -27.56
CA ARG A 25 -17.32 1.37 -28.39
C ARG A 25 -17.14 1.82 -29.84
N SER A 26 -17.96 2.76 -30.32
CA SER A 26 -17.86 3.28 -31.68
C SER A 26 -16.93 4.49 -31.79
N LEU A 27 -16.58 5.10 -30.65
CA LEU A 27 -15.59 6.17 -30.58
C LEU A 27 -14.23 5.68 -31.04
N THR A 28 -13.48 6.59 -31.66
CA THR A 28 -12.04 6.41 -31.88
C THR A 28 -11.29 6.42 -30.55
N GLU A 29 -10.07 5.89 -30.55
CA GLU A 29 -9.19 5.92 -29.38
C GLU A 29 -8.96 7.35 -28.88
N GLU A 30 -8.75 8.31 -29.80
CA GLU A 30 -8.53 9.72 -29.46
C GLU A 30 -9.75 10.34 -28.78
N GLU A 31 -10.96 10.11 -29.30
CA GLU A 31 -12.20 10.58 -28.69
C GLU A 31 -12.41 9.99 -27.29
N LEU A 32 -12.11 8.69 -27.11
CA LEU A 32 -12.23 8.03 -25.82
C LEU A 32 -11.22 8.55 -24.79
N ILE A 33 -9.96 8.79 -25.18
CA ILE A 33 -8.94 9.37 -24.30
C ILE A 33 -9.36 10.78 -23.86
N HIS A 34 -9.82 11.61 -24.80
CA HIS A 34 -10.31 12.96 -24.47
C HIS A 34 -11.51 12.91 -23.54
N GLY A 35 -12.49 12.03 -23.81
CA GLY A 35 -13.65 11.83 -22.94
C GLY A 35 -13.27 11.35 -21.54
N GLN A 36 -12.33 10.41 -21.43
CA GLN A 36 -11.83 9.93 -20.14
C GLN A 36 -11.14 11.04 -19.34
N HIS A 37 -10.30 11.86 -19.98
CA HIS A 37 -9.65 12.98 -19.31
C HIS A 37 -10.65 14.04 -18.84
N ALA A 38 -11.66 14.36 -19.65
CA ALA A 38 -12.74 15.27 -19.27
C ALA A 38 -13.57 14.70 -18.10
N ALA A 39 -13.88 13.41 -18.11
CA ALA A 39 -14.58 12.75 -17.00
C ALA A 39 -13.76 12.80 -15.70
N LEU A 40 -12.45 12.58 -15.76
CA LEU A 40 -11.55 12.69 -14.60
C LEU A 40 -11.55 14.11 -14.03
N GLN A 41 -11.48 15.14 -14.88
CA GLN A 41 -11.51 16.54 -14.44
C GLN A 41 -12.85 16.90 -13.81
N SER A 42 -13.96 16.49 -14.43
CA SER A 42 -15.32 16.73 -13.95
C SER A 42 -15.57 16.09 -12.57
N ALA A 43 -15.06 14.87 -12.37
CA ALA A 43 -15.29 14.11 -11.14
C ALA A 43 -14.39 14.53 -9.97
N TYR A 44 -13.28 15.24 -10.23
CA TYR A 44 -12.31 15.63 -9.21
C TYR A 44 -12.93 16.59 -8.18
N GLY A 45 -12.67 16.33 -6.89
CA GLY A 45 -13.24 17.07 -5.76
C GLY A 45 -14.70 16.72 -5.43
N ARG A 46 -15.43 16.08 -6.35
CA ARG A 46 -16.80 15.58 -6.12
C ARG A 46 -16.85 14.10 -5.73
N HIS A 47 -16.04 13.29 -6.41
CA HIS A 47 -16.07 11.83 -6.26
C HIS A 47 -14.75 11.21 -5.84
N TYR A 48 -13.63 11.88 -6.12
CA TYR A 48 -12.29 11.51 -5.70
C TYR A 48 -11.43 12.76 -5.49
N GLY A 49 -10.26 12.60 -4.87
CA GLY A 49 -9.34 13.70 -4.58
C GLY A 49 -7.89 13.29 -4.75
N TYR A 50 -6.98 14.21 -4.40
CA TYR A 50 -5.54 13.97 -4.52
C TYR A 50 -5.12 12.69 -3.79
N GLY A 51 -4.45 11.80 -4.51
CA GLY A 51 -3.99 10.51 -3.98
C GLY A 51 -5.01 9.37 -4.11
N ASP A 52 -6.27 9.62 -4.47
CA ASP A 52 -7.22 8.55 -4.83
C ASP A 52 -7.19 8.30 -6.35
N PHE A 53 -7.58 7.09 -6.75
CA PHE A 53 -7.61 6.65 -8.14
C PHE A 53 -9.06 6.50 -8.58
N TRP A 54 -9.47 7.29 -9.57
CA TRP A 54 -10.86 7.28 -9.99
C TRP A 54 -11.24 5.95 -10.63
N PHE A 55 -10.51 5.48 -11.63
CA PHE A 55 -10.70 4.16 -12.25
C PHE A 55 -9.74 3.14 -11.63
N GLY A 56 -10.23 1.92 -11.38
CA GLY A 56 -9.43 0.86 -10.79
C GLY A 56 -10.22 -0.43 -10.58
N PRO A 57 -9.59 -1.47 -10.00
CA PRO A 57 -10.25 -2.73 -9.68
C PRO A 57 -11.49 -2.54 -8.80
N THR A 58 -12.50 -3.38 -9.00
CA THR A 58 -13.76 -3.31 -8.26
C THR A 58 -14.35 -4.69 -8.02
N ILE A 59 -15.28 -4.81 -7.07
CA ILE A 59 -16.00 -6.05 -6.81
C ILE A 59 -16.96 -6.29 -7.96
N ASP A 60 -16.65 -7.27 -8.79
CA ASP A 60 -17.46 -7.68 -9.96
C ASP A 60 -18.31 -8.93 -9.69
N GLY A 61 -18.07 -9.62 -8.56
CA GLY A 61 -18.77 -10.84 -8.19
C GLY A 61 -18.27 -12.10 -8.90
N ASP A 62 -17.23 -11.99 -9.74
CA ASP A 62 -16.65 -13.08 -10.52
C ASP A 62 -15.16 -13.25 -10.21
N ILE A 63 -14.32 -12.33 -10.72
CA ILE A 63 -12.88 -12.32 -10.49
C ILE A 63 -12.58 -11.76 -9.09
N ILE A 64 -13.19 -10.62 -8.74
CA ILE A 64 -13.10 -9.98 -7.42
C ILE A 64 -14.46 -10.08 -6.76
N ARG A 65 -14.63 -11.11 -5.92
CA ARG A 65 -15.93 -11.50 -5.35
C ARG A 65 -16.33 -10.74 -4.08
N ASP A 66 -15.35 -10.21 -3.37
CA ASP A 66 -15.50 -9.42 -2.13
C ASP A 66 -14.27 -8.51 -2.00
N LEU A 67 -14.22 -7.66 -0.98
CA LEU A 67 -13.02 -6.89 -0.66
C LEU A 67 -11.83 -7.83 -0.46
N PRO A 68 -10.65 -7.52 -1.03
CA PRO A 68 -9.45 -8.32 -0.83
C PRO A 68 -9.17 -8.60 0.64
N SER A 69 -9.29 -7.62 1.54
CA SER A 69 -9.12 -7.86 2.98
C SER A 69 -10.04 -8.93 3.56
N ASN A 70 -11.27 -9.08 3.05
CA ASN A 70 -12.21 -10.13 3.48
C ASN A 70 -11.80 -11.49 2.94
N GLU A 71 -11.41 -11.56 1.67
CA GLU A 71 -10.97 -12.80 1.03
C GLU A 71 -9.68 -13.33 1.69
N PHE A 72 -8.71 -12.45 1.98
CA PHE A 72 -7.51 -12.81 2.74
C PHE A 72 -7.83 -13.30 4.16
N LYS A 73 -8.77 -12.66 4.88
CA LYS A 73 -9.22 -13.14 6.20
C LYS A 73 -9.86 -14.52 6.16
N LYS A 74 -10.61 -14.83 5.10
CA LYS A 74 -11.25 -16.15 4.88
C LYS A 74 -10.27 -17.21 4.37
N GLY A 75 -9.04 -16.83 4.02
CA GLY A 75 -8.07 -17.75 3.43
C GLY A 75 -8.28 -17.98 1.93
N TYR A 76 -9.09 -17.17 1.25
CA TYR A 76 -9.40 -17.29 -0.18
C TYR A 76 -8.35 -16.57 -1.04
N PHE A 77 -7.19 -17.20 -1.14
CA PHE A 77 -6.06 -16.78 -1.96
C PHE A 77 -5.17 -17.97 -2.29
N SER A 78 -4.39 -17.87 -3.36
CA SER A 78 -3.40 -18.88 -3.75
C SER A 78 -2.32 -19.03 -2.67
N LYS A 79 -2.11 -20.26 -2.20
CA LYS A 79 -1.10 -20.57 -1.17
C LYS A 79 0.25 -20.82 -1.84
N VAL A 80 1.03 -19.76 -2.00
CA VAL A 80 2.38 -19.79 -2.58
C VAL A 80 3.37 -19.08 -1.64
N PRO A 81 4.68 -19.38 -1.71
CA PRO A 81 5.68 -18.57 -1.03
C PRO A 81 5.53 -17.10 -1.43
N PHE A 82 5.69 -16.18 -0.48
CA PHE A 82 5.28 -14.79 -0.67
C PHE A 82 6.35 -13.81 -0.21
N LEU A 83 6.63 -12.81 -1.04
CA LEU A 83 7.52 -11.71 -0.70
C LEU A 83 6.76 -10.41 -0.96
N THR A 84 6.73 -9.52 0.02
CA THR A 84 6.15 -8.19 -0.10
C THR A 84 7.03 -7.13 0.54
N ASN A 85 6.70 -5.86 0.33
CA ASN A 85 7.45 -4.76 0.88
C ASN A 85 6.64 -3.47 0.96
N ARG A 86 7.23 -2.48 1.63
CA ARG A 86 6.82 -1.08 1.55
C ARG A 86 8.03 -0.17 1.66
N ALA A 87 7.91 1.06 1.19
CA ALA A 87 8.82 2.16 1.48
C ALA A 87 8.37 2.93 2.74
N SER A 88 9.26 3.71 3.37
CA SER A 88 8.91 4.44 4.60
C SER A 88 7.79 5.46 4.43
N TYR A 89 7.80 6.19 3.30
CA TYR A 89 6.92 7.32 3.01
C TYR A 89 6.00 7.04 1.82
N GLU A 90 5.22 5.96 1.91
CA GLU A 90 4.29 5.54 0.85
C GLU A 90 3.33 6.64 0.42
N GLY A 91 2.75 7.37 1.37
CA GLY A 91 1.77 8.42 1.12
C GLY A 91 2.34 9.77 0.69
N PHE A 92 3.66 9.91 0.58
CA PHE A 92 4.30 11.21 0.31
C PHE A 92 3.83 11.81 -1.02
N SER A 93 3.92 11.04 -2.11
CA SER A 93 3.49 11.48 -3.45
C SER A 93 1.95 11.52 -3.61
N TYR A 94 1.21 11.00 -2.64
CA TYR A 94 -0.26 10.93 -2.64
C TYR A 94 -0.90 11.86 -1.60
N THR A 95 -0.15 12.88 -1.18
CA THR A 95 -0.60 13.92 -0.25
C THR A 95 -0.50 15.29 -0.92
N PRO A 96 -1.55 16.14 -0.86
CA PRO A 96 -1.50 17.46 -1.48
C PRO A 96 -0.35 18.31 -0.91
N PRO A 97 0.58 18.81 -1.74
CA PRO A 97 1.73 19.60 -1.26
C PRO A 97 1.33 20.87 -0.47
N MET A 98 0.16 21.43 -0.76
CA MET A 98 -0.39 22.60 -0.06
C MET A 98 -0.64 22.35 1.44
N LEU A 99 -0.82 21.10 1.88
CA LEU A 99 -0.97 20.79 3.30
C LEU A 99 0.34 21.02 4.08
N ASN A 100 1.47 21.21 3.40
CA ASN A 100 2.75 21.44 4.05
C ASN A 100 2.85 22.85 4.68
N SER A 101 2.03 23.81 4.23
CA SER A 101 1.93 25.12 4.87
C SER A 101 0.89 25.17 6.00
N ILE A 102 0.23 24.05 6.32
CA ILE A 102 -0.79 23.95 7.35
C ILE A 102 -0.23 23.23 8.57
N SER A 103 -0.56 23.75 9.76
CA SER A 103 -0.17 23.14 11.03
C SER A 103 -0.75 21.74 11.18
N ALA A 104 0.05 20.79 11.68
CA ALA A 104 -0.39 19.44 11.98
C ALA A 104 -1.58 19.38 12.96
N SER A 105 -1.76 20.42 13.78
CA SER A 105 -2.85 20.54 14.77
C SER A 105 -4.20 20.94 14.17
N SER A 106 -4.30 21.20 12.86
CA SER A 106 -5.58 21.53 12.22
C SER A 106 -6.39 20.28 11.89
N ASP A 107 -7.07 19.71 12.90
CA ASP A 107 -7.95 18.55 12.74
C ASP A 107 -9.09 18.84 11.75
N ALA A 108 -9.58 20.08 11.69
CA ALA A 108 -10.65 20.47 10.78
C ALA A 108 -10.22 20.35 9.31
N ASP A 109 -9.02 20.81 8.97
CA ASP A 109 -8.47 20.72 7.62
C ASP A 109 -8.15 19.25 7.26
N LEU A 110 -7.62 18.47 8.21
CA LEU A 110 -7.39 17.05 8.02
C LEU A 110 -8.70 16.31 7.67
N ILE A 111 -9.73 16.56 8.47
CA ILE A 111 -11.04 15.93 8.29
C ILE A 111 -11.68 16.39 6.98
N ALA A 112 -11.53 17.66 6.59
CA ALA A 112 -12.04 18.17 5.32
C ALA A 112 -11.36 17.50 4.12
N ASP A 113 -10.05 17.27 4.16
CA ASP A 113 -9.31 16.55 3.12
C ASP A 113 -9.74 15.07 3.04
N LEU A 114 -9.75 14.36 4.17
CA LEU A 114 -10.09 12.94 4.23
C LEU A 114 -11.53 12.65 3.78
N LYS A 115 -12.45 13.60 3.95
CA LYS A 115 -13.84 13.50 3.46
C LYS A 115 -13.94 13.30 1.96
N ILE A 116 -13.04 13.91 1.20
CA ILE A 116 -13.05 13.83 -0.26
C ILE A 116 -12.70 12.41 -0.70
N LEU A 117 -11.70 11.81 -0.03
CA LEU A 117 -11.19 10.47 -0.33
C LEU A 117 -12.12 9.37 0.19
N TYR A 118 -12.65 9.59 1.39
CA TYR A 118 -13.47 8.62 2.08
C TYR A 118 -14.73 9.31 2.64
N PRO A 119 -15.77 9.52 1.80
CA PRO A 119 -16.98 10.22 2.20
C PRO A 119 -17.67 9.63 3.44
N THR A 120 -17.50 8.32 3.65
CA THR A 120 -18.03 7.56 4.79
C THR A 120 -17.30 7.82 6.11
N PHE A 121 -16.11 8.43 6.11
CA PHE A 121 -15.34 8.74 7.34
C PHE A 121 -16.13 9.64 8.30
N THR A 122 -17.05 10.45 7.78
CA THR A 122 -17.83 11.40 8.58
C THR A 122 -19.03 10.82 9.26
N SER A 123 -19.42 9.60 8.89
CA SER A 123 -20.64 8.99 9.37
C SER A 123 -20.48 8.39 10.77
N SER A 124 -19.25 8.35 11.32
CA SER A 124 -18.96 7.78 12.64
C SER A 124 -18.06 8.70 13.49
N PRO A 125 -18.61 9.39 14.51
CA PRO A 125 -17.82 10.19 15.44
C PRO A 125 -16.77 9.38 16.19
N SER A 126 -17.07 8.13 16.59
CA SER A 126 -16.13 7.26 17.30
C SER A 126 -14.93 6.86 16.44
N PHE A 127 -15.15 6.64 15.13
CA PHE A 127 -14.08 6.41 14.17
C PHE A 127 -13.14 7.61 14.11
N LEU A 128 -13.68 8.83 13.96
CA LEU A 128 -12.87 10.05 13.91
C LEU A 128 -12.10 10.29 15.20
N THR A 129 -12.72 10.09 16.37
CA THR A 129 -12.01 10.20 17.66
C THR A 129 -10.84 9.23 17.74
N ARG A 130 -11.05 7.95 17.35
CA ARG A 130 -9.97 6.96 17.37
C ARG A 130 -8.89 7.29 16.35
N LEU A 131 -9.25 7.69 15.14
CA LEU A 131 -8.32 8.13 14.11
C LEU A 131 -7.42 9.26 14.62
N LEU A 132 -7.99 10.34 15.16
CA LEU A 132 -7.21 11.47 15.66
C LEU A 132 -6.31 11.08 16.86
N SER A 133 -6.73 10.11 17.67
CA SER A 133 -5.91 9.57 18.77
C SER A 133 -4.71 8.75 18.29
N LEU A 134 -4.87 8.02 17.19
CA LEU A 134 -3.83 7.19 16.58
C LEU A 134 -2.80 8.03 15.80
N TYR A 135 -3.23 9.17 15.28
CA TYR A 135 -2.39 10.13 14.56
C TYR A 135 -2.35 11.47 15.31
N PRO A 136 -1.72 11.54 16.49
CA PRO A 136 -1.69 12.78 17.27
C PRO A 136 -0.84 13.85 16.57
N PRO A 137 -1.27 15.12 16.52
CA PRO A 137 -0.55 16.21 15.86
C PRO A 137 0.92 16.34 16.29
N SER A 138 1.21 16.07 17.56
CA SER A 138 2.56 16.18 18.15
C SER A 138 3.60 15.25 17.51
N SER A 139 3.17 14.23 16.76
CA SER A 139 4.06 13.30 16.05
C SER A 139 4.45 13.78 14.66
N TYR A 140 3.94 14.94 14.20
CA TYR A 140 4.11 15.39 12.82
C TYR A 140 4.48 16.88 12.75
N ALA A 141 5.38 17.21 11.82
CA ALA A 141 5.82 18.60 11.63
C ALA A 141 4.73 19.47 10.97
N THR A 142 3.99 18.91 10.02
CA THR A 142 2.95 19.61 9.25
C THR A 142 1.76 18.71 9.01
N LEU A 143 0.63 19.29 8.60
CA LEU A 143 -0.54 18.52 8.22
C LEU A 143 -0.25 17.57 7.05
N PHE A 144 0.66 17.95 6.15
CA PHE A 144 1.16 17.08 5.09
C PHE A 144 1.71 15.75 5.63
N TYR A 145 2.63 15.76 6.59
CA TYR A 145 3.21 14.50 7.10
C TYR A 145 2.18 13.66 7.85
N ARG A 146 1.26 14.31 8.58
CA ARG A 146 0.17 13.62 9.29
C ARG A 146 -0.78 12.91 8.32
N ARG A 147 -1.20 13.61 7.26
CA ARG A 147 -2.06 13.06 6.20
C ARG A 147 -1.32 12.03 5.34
N SER A 148 -0.01 12.20 5.11
CA SER A 148 0.83 11.21 4.43
C SER A 148 0.92 9.90 5.21
N ALA A 149 1.10 9.96 6.54
CA ALA A 149 1.11 8.76 7.39
C ALA A 149 -0.21 8.00 7.32
N ILE A 150 -1.35 8.68 7.44
CA ILE A 150 -2.69 8.07 7.33
C ILE A 150 -2.84 7.33 6.00
N PHE A 151 -2.48 7.97 4.88
CA PHE A 151 -2.60 7.32 3.58
C PHE A 151 -1.64 6.14 3.41
N SER A 152 -0.40 6.28 3.87
CA SER A 152 0.58 5.19 3.87
C SER A 152 0.00 3.96 4.55
N ASP A 153 -0.58 4.14 5.73
CA ASP A 153 -1.12 3.05 6.54
C ASP A 153 -2.37 2.41 5.93
N VAL A 154 -3.29 3.23 5.43
CA VAL A 154 -4.54 2.75 4.81
C VAL A 154 -4.26 1.94 3.54
N VAL A 155 -3.37 2.44 2.69
CA VAL A 155 -3.21 1.95 1.31
C VAL A 155 -2.11 0.90 1.18
N VAL A 156 -1.02 0.99 1.95
CA VAL A 156 0.15 0.12 1.76
C VAL A 156 0.66 -0.53 3.04
N ASN A 157 1.01 0.25 4.08
CA ASN A 157 1.73 -0.28 5.24
C ASN A 157 0.94 -1.38 5.97
N CYS A 158 -0.30 -1.07 6.36
CA CYS A 158 -1.12 -2.05 7.06
C CYS A 158 -1.58 -3.18 6.14
N PRO A 159 -2.03 -2.94 4.89
CA PRO A 159 -2.30 -4.01 3.95
C PRO A 159 -1.13 -4.98 3.78
N THR A 160 0.11 -4.51 3.61
CA THR A 160 1.28 -5.40 3.45
C THR A 160 1.55 -6.25 4.69
N TYR A 161 1.40 -5.68 5.91
CA TYR A 161 1.46 -6.43 7.17
C TYR A 161 0.39 -7.54 7.25
N HIS A 162 -0.87 -7.19 6.98
CA HIS A 162 -1.95 -8.17 7.04
C HIS A 162 -1.78 -9.25 5.96
N LEU A 163 -1.39 -8.88 4.75
CA LEU A 163 -1.10 -9.82 3.67
C LEU A 163 0.00 -10.81 4.04
N VAL A 164 1.18 -10.33 4.45
CA VAL A 164 2.31 -11.22 4.80
C VAL A 164 1.95 -12.12 5.99
N SER A 165 1.17 -11.62 6.95
CA SER A 165 0.72 -12.41 8.10
C SER A 165 -0.22 -13.54 7.69
N ARG A 166 -1.22 -13.27 6.81
CA ARG A 166 -2.14 -14.30 6.30
C ARG A 166 -1.44 -15.29 5.40
N MET A 167 -0.50 -14.86 4.57
CA MET A 167 0.32 -15.76 3.77
C MET A 167 1.16 -16.66 4.69
N GLY A 168 1.77 -16.06 5.71
CA GLY A 168 2.60 -16.70 6.72
C GLY A 168 1.90 -17.79 7.54
N ASP A 169 0.57 -17.74 7.68
CA ASP A 169 -0.21 -18.82 8.30
C ASP A 169 -0.19 -20.13 7.49
N HIS A 170 0.20 -20.09 6.22
CA HIS A 170 0.10 -21.21 5.28
C HIS A 170 1.40 -21.55 4.56
N MET A 171 2.19 -20.53 4.20
CA MET A 171 3.40 -20.65 3.38
C MET A 171 4.49 -19.73 3.95
N PRO A 172 5.78 -20.02 3.70
CA PRO A 172 6.85 -19.06 3.99
C PRO A 172 6.57 -17.71 3.33
N ALA A 173 6.59 -16.65 4.14
CA ALA A 173 6.29 -15.31 3.71
C ALA A 173 7.33 -14.33 4.27
N TRP A 174 7.74 -13.35 3.47
CA TRP A 174 8.79 -12.40 3.82
C TRP A 174 8.32 -10.99 3.54
N LYS A 175 8.72 -10.06 4.42
CA LYS A 175 8.47 -8.64 4.25
C LYS A 175 9.73 -7.83 4.52
N PHE A 176 9.87 -6.70 3.84
CA PHE A 176 10.86 -5.68 4.20
C PHE A 176 10.28 -4.27 4.19
N VAL A 177 10.95 -3.36 4.90
CA VAL A 177 10.71 -1.92 4.87
C VAL A 177 11.91 -1.24 4.23
N PHE A 178 11.65 -0.41 3.21
CA PHE A 178 12.67 0.32 2.46
C PHE A 178 12.84 1.74 3.02
N ARG A 179 14.02 2.01 3.59
CA ARG A 179 14.42 3.27 4.25
C ARG A 179 15.73 3.83 3.71
N THR A 180 16.04 3.56 2.44
CA THR A 180 17.18 4.15 1.73
C THR A 180 16.70 4.94 0.52
N GLY A 181 17.54 5.83 0.01
CA GLY A 181 17.23 6.68 -1.13
C GLY A 181 16.09 7.67 -0.82
N THR A 182 15.12 7.80 -1.73
CA THR A 182 13.98 8.73 -1.52
C THR A 182 13.01 8.23 -0.47
N GLN A 183 12.99 6.92 -0.19
CA GLN A 183 12.07 6.25 0.74
C GLN A 183 10.58 6.46 0.44
N THR A 184 10.25 7.02 -0.72
CA THR A 184 8.88 7.20 -1.21
C THR A 184 8.36 5.92 -1.87
N HIS A 185 7.07 5.87 -2.18
CA HIS A 185 6.49 4.79 -2.98
C HIS A 185 7.35 4.47 -4.22
N GLY A 186 7.73 3.20 -4.39
CA GLY A 186 8.60 2.72 -5.48
C GLY A 186 10.09 3.07 -5.37
N ALA A 187 10.58 3.53 -4.21
CA ALA A 187 11.99 3.91 -4.04
C ALA A 187 12.99 2.75 -4.28
N ASP A 188 12.57 1.51 -4.06
CA ASP A 188 13.34 0.29 -4.31
C ASP A 188 13.52 -0.03 -5.80
N TRP A 189 12.67 0.53 -6.67
CA TRP A 189 12.71 0.31 -8.13
C TRP A 189 14.10 0.56 -8.70
N ARG A 190 14.72 1.70 -8.34
CA ARG A 190 16.05 2.08 -8.82
C ARG A 190 17.12 1.10 -8.32
N PHE A 191 16.98 0.56 -7.11
CA PHE A 191 17.94 -0.40 -6.56
C PHE A 191 17.81 -1.78 -7.22
N LEU A 192 16.61 -2.16 -7.67
CA LEU A 192 16.36 -3.45 -8.31
C LEU A 192 16.63 -3.46 -9.81
N TRP A 193 16.13 -2.44 -10.53
CA TRP A 193 15.94 -2.54 -11.99
C TRP A 193 16.81 -1.59 -12.80
N ASP A 194 17.33 -0.53 -12.18
CA ASP A 194 18.28 0.34 -12.89
C ASP A 194 19.63 -0.39 -13.00
N ALA A 195 19.98 -0.72 -14.24
CA ALA A 195 21.20 -1.44 -14.58
C ALA A 195 22.46 -0.60 -14.29
N ASP A 196 22.32 0.72 -14.32
CA ASP A 196 23.39 1.67 -14.04
C ASP A 196 23.42 2.09 -12.56
N PHE A 197 22.46 1.63 -11.75
CA PHE A 197 22.46 1.90 -10.32
C PHE A 197 23.64 1.22 -9.64
N GLY A 198 24.41 2.02 -8.91
CA GLY A 198 25.68 1.60 -8.35
C GLY A 198 26.85 1.75 -9.31
N VAL A 199 26.71 2.47 -10.42
CA VAL A 199 27.87 2.95 -11.21
C VAL A 199 28.21 4.39 -10.81
N VAL A 200 27.21 5.19 -10.44
CA VAL A 200 27.37 6.58 -10.02
C VAL A 200 27.96 6.68 -8.61
N GLU A 201 28.80 7.68 -8.38
CA GLU A 201 29.34 8.00 -7.06
C GLU A 201 28.23 8.45 -6.12
N GLY A 202 28.15 7.85 -4.92
CA GLY A 202 27.09 8.09 -3.94
C GLY A 202 25.95 7.07 -3.94
N ASP A 203 25.84 6.22 -4.96
CA ASP A 203 24.87 5.11 -4.95
C ASP A 203 25.25 4.06 -3.90
N ASN A 204 24.27 3.56 -3.14
CA ASN A 204 24.47 2.48 -2.18
C ASN A 204 24.50 1.12 -2.90
N LYS A 205 25.65 0.82 -3.54
CA LYS A 205 25.90 -0.38 -4.34
C LYS A 205 25.68 -1.66 -3.55
N THR A 206 26.07 -1.65 -2.28
CA THR A 206 25.98 -2.81 -1.38
C THR A 206 24.53 -3.20 -1.17
N VAL A 207 23.69 -2.24 -0.77
CA VAL A 207 22.25 -2.49 -0.55
C VAL A 207 21.56 -2.95 -1.84
N ALA A 208 21.86 -2.32 -2.98
CA ALA A 208 21.31 -2.74 -4.26
C ALA A 208 21.72 -4.17 -4.63
N SER A 209 23.00 -4.53 -4.44
CA SER A 209 23.48 -5.89 -4.71
C SER A 209 22.77 -6.92 -3.83
N MET A 210 22.63 -6.65 -2.53
CA MET A 210 21.93 -7.53 -1.59
C MET A 210 20.45 -7.69 -1.97
N LEU A 211 19.76 -6.60 -2.31
CA LEU A 211 18.37 -6.61 -2.72
C LEU A 211 18.15 -7.45 -3.99
N LYS A 212 18.96 -7.23 -5.02
CA LYS A 212 18.93 -8.04 -6.27
C LYS A 212 19.16 -9.52 -5.97
N ASP A 213 20.12 -9.82 -5.10
CA ASP A 213 20.48 -11.19 -4.74
C ASP A 213 19.36 -11.92 -3.97
N TYR A 214 18.61 -11.23 -3.11
CA TYR A 214 17.39 -11.81 -2.49
C TYR A 214 16.29 -12.10 -3.53
N TYR A 215 16.02 -11.17 -4.45
CA TYR A 215 14.99 -11.37 -5.47
C TYR A 215 15.36 -12.51 -6.43
N ILE A 216 16.64 -12.63 -6.82
CA ILE A 216 17.13 -13.76 -7.63
C ILE A 216 16.97 -15.09 -6.88
N ALA A 217 17.36 -15.14 -5.60
CA ALA A 217 17.19 -16.35 -4.78
C ALA A 217 15.71 -16.75 -4.67
N PHE A 218 14.84 -15.80 -4.35
CA PHE A 218 13.40 -16.06 -4.22
C PHE A 218 12.76 -16.50 -5.54
N THR A 219 13.10 -15.86 -6.66
CA THR A 219 12.52 -16.21 -7.97
C THR A 219 12.98 -17.57 -8.49
N THR A 220 14.18 -18.01 -8.14
CA THR A 220 14.75 -19.29 -8.63
C THR A 220 14.53 -20.46 -7.68
N ALA A 221 14.40 -20.21 -6.37
CA ALA A 221 14.33 -21.24 -5.34
C ALA A 221 13.11 -21.13 -4.42
N LEU A 222 12.27 -20.10 -4.59
CA LEU A 222 11.12 -19.78 -3.72
C LEU A 222 11.50 -19.48 -2.26
N ASP A 223 12.77 -19.13 -2.02
CA ASP A 223 13.34 -18.78 -0.72
C ASP A 223 14.40 -17.68 -0.92
N PRO A 224 14.24 -16.48 -0.34
CA PRO A 224 15.23 -15.41 -0.47
C PRO A 224 16.60 -15.78 0.14
N ASN A 225 16.64 -16.78 1.01
CA ASN A 225 17.83 -17.24 1.70
C ASN A 225 18.60 -18.35 0.96
N ALA A 226 18.11 -18.85 -0.18
CA ALA A 226 18.75 -19.95 -0.90
C ALA A 226 20.19 -19.66 -1.39
N LEU A 227 20.56 -18.38 -1.48
CA LEU A 227 21.89 -17.91 -1.89
C LEU A 227 22.60 -17.09 -0.77
N LEU A 228 22.31 -17.35 0.50
CA LEU A 228 22.91 -16.61 1.63
C LEU A 228 24.44 -16.63 1.61
N ASP A 229 25.02 -17.82 1.41
CA ASP A 229 26.48 -18.01 1.41
C ASP A 229 27.15 -17.53 0.13
N ALA A 230 26.38 -17.08 -0.86
CA ALA A 230 26.89 -16.88 -2.19
C ALA A 230 27.85 -15.69 -2.25
N HIS A 231 27.44 -14.44 -2.01
CA HIS A 231 28.29 -13.31 -2.45
C HIS A 231 28.20 -11.97 -1.72
N THR A 232 27.23 -11.76 -0.81
CA THR A 232 26.88 -10.39 -0.39
C THR A 232 27.03 -10.10 1.10
N GLY A 233 27.26 -11.10 1.95
CA GLY A 233 27.25 -10.91 3.41
C GLY A 233 25.91 -10.38 3.92
N LYS A 234 24.83 -10.59 3.14
CA LYS A 234 23.48 -10.18 3.50
C LYS A 234 23.00 -10.97 4.73
N PRO A 235 22.24 -10.35 5.65
CA PRO A 235 21.69 -11.06 6.80
C PRO A 235 20.73 -12.18 6.35
N GLU A 236 20.36 -13.09 7.24
CA GLU A 236 19.23 -13.97 6.97
C GLU A 236 17.94 -13.14 6.94
N TRP A 237 17.07 -13.39 5.95
CA TRP A 237 15.75 -12.77 5.89
C TRP A 237 14.76 -13.60 6.71
N PRO A 238 14.27 -13.10 7.86
CA PRO A 238 13.32 -13.84 8.67
C PRO A 238 11.99 -13.98 7.93
N SER A 239 11.45 -15.20 7.94
CA SER A 239 10.11 -15.47 7.43
C SER A 239 9.06 -15.26 8.51
N TYR A 240 7.89 -14.78 8.11
CA TYR A 240 6.62 -14.93 8.82
C TYR A 240 6.19 -16.39 8.68
N VAL A 241 6.89 -17.31 9.34
CA VAL A 241 6.44 -18.70 9.43
C VAL A 241 5.38 -18.82 10.52
N PRO A 242 4.45 -19.79 10.40
CA PRO A 242 3.62 -20.14 11.53
C PRO A 242 4.54 -20.51 12.69
N ALA A 243 4.22 -20.07 13.91
CA ALA A 243 4.86 -20.64 15.08
C ALA A 243 4.75 -22.18 15.01
N PRO A 244 5.83 -22.93 15.32
CA PRO A 244 5.86 -24.38 15.23
C PRO A 244 4.60 -24.99 15.84
N ARG A 245 3.81 -25.74 15.07
CA ARG A 245 2.64 -26.43 15.61
C ARG A 245 3.04 -27.83 16.05
N VAL A 246 3.00 -28.10 17.35
CA VAL A 246 3.13 -29.45 17.91
C VAL A 246 1.75 -29.89 18.35
N GLU A 247 1.25 -31.01 17.81
CA GLU A 247 -0.08 -31.56 18.13
C GLU A 247 -1.24 -30.55 17.94
N GLY A 248 -1.14 -29.68 16.93
CA GLY A 248 -2.17 -28.67 16.63
C GLY A 248 -2.13 -27.42 17.52
N GLN A 249 -1.28 -27.39 18.54
CA GLN A 249 -1.04 -26.21 19.38
C GLN A 249 0.15 -25.40 18.87
N VAL A 250 0.01 -24.09 18.87
CA VAL A 250 1.08 -23.13 18.54
C VAL A 250 2.13 -23.17 19.65
N VAL A 251 3.33 -23.64 19.34
CA VAL A 251 4.50 -23.68 20.23
C VAL A 251 5.52 -22.67 19.73
N GLY A 252 5.68 -21.56 20.45
CA GLY A 252 6.54 -20.44 20.09
C GLY A 252 5.76 -19.22 19.59
N ASN A 253 6.45 -18.11 19.38
CA ASN A 253 5.88 -16.89 18.81
C ASN A 253 6.18 -16.84 17.32
N GLN A 254 5.21 -16.39 16.51
CA GLN A 254 5.49 -15.94 15.15
C GLN A 254 6.48 -14.77 15.26
N SER A 255 7.66 -14.90 14.65
CA SER A 255 8.56 -13.76 14.49
C SER A 255 7.94 -12.87 13.42
N PHE A 256 7.35 -11.75 13.82
CA PHE A 256 7.00 -10.67 12.89
C PHE A 256 8.22 -9.80 12.66
N ASP A 257 9.35 -10.45 12.40
CA ASP A 257 10.61 -9.79 12.15
C ASP A 257 10.79 -9.72 10.64
N ILE A 258 11.30 -8.58 10.19
CA ILE A 258 11.47 -8.23 8.78
C ILE A 258 12.90 -7.76 8.55
N LEU A 259 13.25 -7.58 7.29
CA LEU A 259 14.41 -6.77 6.94
C LEU A 259 14.03 -5.29 6.85
N GLU A 260 14.89 -4.43 7.36
CA GLU A 260 14.87 -3.00 7.12
C GLU A 260 16.12 -2.62 6.30
N PHE A 261 15.88 -1.95 5.17
CA PHE A 261 16.92 -1.52 4.26
C PHE A 261 17.21 -0.04 4.51
N THR A 262 18.39 0.30 5.02
CA THR A 262 18.79 1.67 5.34
C THR A 262 20.02 2.10 4.53
N ASP A 263 20.38 3.38 4.59
CA ASP A 263 21.64 3.84 3.99
C ASP A 263 22.88 3.19 4.66
N GLY A 264 22.74 2.73 5.91
CA GLY A 264 23.79 2.06 6.67
C GLY A 264 23.92 0.56 6.40
N GLY A 265 22.97 -0.07 5.70
CA GLY A 265 22.96 -1.50 5.42
C GLY A 265 21.59 -2.13 5.56
N ILE A 266 21.56 -3.43 5.82
CA ILE A 266 20.33 -4.19 6.03
C ILE A 266 20.34 -4.75 7.43
N GLU A 267 19.25 -4.57 8.17
CA GLU A 267 19.10 -5.03 9.54
C GLU A 267 17.80 -5.81 9.74
N VAL A 268 17.81 -6.73 10.71
CA VAL A 268 16.61 -7.45 11.14
C VAL A 268 15.93 -6.62 12.23
N VAL A 269 14.67 -6.26 12.00
CA VAL A 269 13.87 -5.48 12.95
C VAL A 269 12.52 -6.11 13.15
N ARG A 270 11.88 -5.79 14.27
CA ARG A 270 10.45 -6.06 14.46
C ARG A 270 9.65 -5.23 13.44
N ASP A 271 8.69 -5.85 12.77
CA ASP A 271 7.82 -5.17 11.81
C ASP A 271 7.09 -4.00 12.49
N PRO A 272 7.39 -2.74 12.09
CA PRO A 272 6.79 -1.56 12.70
C PRO A 272 5.28 -1.48 12.44
N ASP A 273 4.76 -2.23 11.45
CA ASP A 273 3.35 -2.21 11.10
C ASP A 273 2.53 -3.20 11.97
N VAL A 274 3.18 -4.00 12.83
CA VAL A 274 2.52 -4.77 13.91
C VAL A 274 2.13 -3.79 15.01
N SER A 275 0.98 -3.13 14.85
CA SER A 275 0.56 -2.01 15.69
C SER A 275 -0.96 -1.87 15.81
N ASP A 276 -1.39 -1.19 16.87
CA ASP A 276 -2.78 -0.77 17.08
C ASP A 276 -3.35 0.05 15.90
N VAL A 277 -2.49 0.74 15.15
CA VAL A 277 -2.87 1.52 13.96
C VAL A 277 -3.34 0.57 12.86
N CYS A 278 -2.59 -0.48 12.60
CA CYS A 278 -2.95 -1.46 11.57
C CYS A 278 -4.10 -2.38 11.99
N ASP A 279 -4.25 -2.66 13.28
CA ASP A 279 -5.43 -3.34 13.81
C ASP A 279 -6.69 -2.48 13.68
N PHE A 280 -6.57 -1.16 13.93
CA PHE A 280 -7.66 -0.22 13.67
C PHE A 280 -8.07 -0.26 12.20
N TRP A 281 -7.15 -0.09 11.25
CA TRP A 281 -7.51 -0.09 9.83
C TRP A 281 -8.10 -1.41 9.34
N ALA A 282 -7.58 -2.57 9.80
CA ALA A 282 -8.15 -3.87 9.44
C ALA A 282 -9.57 -4.09 9.96
N SER A 283 -9.96 -3.42 11.06
CA SER A 283 -11.32 -3.46 11.59
C SER A 283 -12.30 -2.57 10.81
N GLN A 284 -11.81 -1.71 9.92
CA GLN A 284 -12.58 -0.69 9.20
C GLN A 284 -12.56 -0.91 7.67
N ASN A 285 -12.46 -2.17 7.21
CA ASN A 285 -12.37 -2.58 5.80
C ASN A 285 -13.32 -1.85 4.83
N TRP A 286 -14.61 -1.70 5.17
CA TRP A 286 -15.59 -1.02 4.31
C TRP A 286 -15.40 0.51 4.27
N ILE A 287 -14.74 1.07 5.28
CA ILE A 287 -14.44 2.49 5.39
C ILE A 287 -13.13 2.79 4.64
N ALA A 288 -12.11 1.97 4.84
CA ALA A 288 -10.80 2.05 4.18
C ALA A 288 -10.84 1.58 2.71
N ARG A 289 -11.85 0.78 2.33
CA ARG A 289 -12.00 0.15 1.00
C ARG A 289 -10.81 -0.75 0.62
N ASN A 290 -10.22 -1.43 1.61
CA ASN A 290 -9.09 -2.35 1.46
C ASN A 290 -9.51 -3.81 1.64
#